data_AF-A0AAN7C5L2-F1
#
_entry.id   AF-A0AAN7C5L2-F1
#
_cell.length_a   1.000
_cell.length_b   1.000
_cell.length_c   1.000
_cell.angle_alpha   90.00
_cell.angle_beta   90.00
_cell.angle_gamma   90.00
#
_symmetry.space_group_name_H-M   'P 1'
#
loop_
_entity.id
_entity.type
_entity.pdbx_description
1 polymer ?
#
loop_
_entity_poly.entity_id
_entity_poly.type
_entity_poly.pdbx_seq_one_letter_code
_entity_poly.pdbx_strand_id
1 'polypeptide(L)'
;MADQLRTLINPTLLNLVVDTIIPYSQTAPLNFAVVARNFIGAPPVANDVVQKVWPVLLALSSLGLDNIPDLTTFLPPASDPEFPRQALGLQLLVDQMPRRLCKGIDTRWTNAYFDVISLQYAQALDALPEAEKPHSWARWKELGATLDYWVIARTWLVAPFVHADQVLIHERAAALTEETRRHVEQATRTTDPYRAQRDAILSDVYGFPRVVAEGPPEWVVTLQDYTYWMCMLMDTHKPIVDKFGSYPYRNAYFGRDDTPEEEEWFETTNDFARPSRDVRERLRRDVEAGVWTALGAGREE
;
A
#
# COMPACT_ATOMS: atom_id res chain seq x y z
N MET A 1 -16.34 -11.16 19.17
CA MET A 1 -15.82 -10.23 18.14
C MET A 1 -14.55 -10.78 17.48
N ALA A 2 -13.52 -11.17 18.24
CA ALA A 2 -12.37 -11.89 17.69
C ALA A 2 -12.76 -13.19 16.95
N ASP A 3 -13.70 -13.98 17.49
CA ASP A 3 -14.20 -15.21 16.83
C ASP A 3 -14.95 -14.92 15.52
N GLN A 4 -15.66 -13.79 15.47
CA GLN A 4 -16.32 -13.32 14.25
C GLN A 4 -15.29 -12.93 13.20
N LEU A 5 -14.23 -12.20 13.59
CA LEU A 5 -13.12 -11.88 12.69
C LEU A 5 -12.40 -13.14 12.20
N ARG A 6 -12.19 -14.17 13.03
CA ARG A 6 -11.59 -15.45 12.60
C ARG A 6 -12.44 -16.19 11.58
N THR A 7 -13.76 -16.00 11.62
CA THR A 7 -14.67 -16.60 10.64
C THR A 7 -14.59 -15.85 9.30
N LEU A 8 -14.44 -14.52 9.35
CA LEU A 8 -14.35 -13.64 8.18
C LEU A 8 -12.97 -13.67 7.51
N ILE A 9 -11.91 -13.53 8.31
CA ILE A 9 -10.50 -13.54 7.88
C ILE A 9 -10.02 -14.99 7.94
N ASN A 10 -10.15 -15.68 6.80
CA ASN A 10 -9.77 -17.07 6.65
C ASN A 10 -8.93 -17.27 5.36
N PRO A 11 -8.23 -18.41 5.20
CA PRO A 11 -7.35 -18.66 4.06
C PRO A 11 -8.04 -18.48 2.70
N THR A 12 -9.33 -18.83 2.59
CA THR A 12 -10.09 -18.67 1.34
C THR A 12 -10.25 -17.19 0.97
N LEU A 13 -10.58 -16.32 1.92
CA LEU A 13 -10.65 -14.88 1.67
C LEU A 13 -9.28 -14.31 1.33
N LEU A 14 -8.23 -14.67 2.09
CA LEU A 14 -6.89 -14.13 1.88
C LEU A 14 -6.35 -14.49 0.49
N ASN A 15 -6.54 -15.73 0.05
CA ASN A 15 -6.18 -16.16 -1.30
C ASN A 15 -6.99 -15.43 -2.39
N LEU A 16 -8.30 -15.25 -2.18
CA LEU A 16 -9.14 -14.47 -3.09
C LEU A 16 -8.64 -13.03 -3.26
N VAL A 17 -8.22 -12.39 -2.16
CA VAL A 17 -7.67 -11.03 -2.19
C VAL A 17 -6.38 -10.98 -3.00
N VAL A 18 -5.48 -11.96 -2.82
CA VAL A 18 -4.25 -12.08 -3.64
C VAL A 18 -4.61 -12.23 -5.11
N ASP A 19 -5.49 -13.16 -5.46
CA ASP A 19 -5.87 -13.42 -6.86
C ASP A 19 -6.59 -12.22 -7.51
N THR A 20 -7.23 -11.36 -6.70
CA THR A 20 -7.88 -10.14 -7.18
C THR A 20 -6.89 -9.02 -7.50
N ILE A 21 -5.82 -8.87 -6.72
CA ILE A 21 -4.86 -7.76 -6.85
C ILE A 21 -3.66 -8.16 -7.70
N ILE A 22 -3.23 -9.42 -7.59
CA ILE A 22 -2.06 -10.00 -8.24
C ILE A 22 -2.53 -11.23 -9.03
N PRO A 23 -3.32 -11.04 -10.12
CA PRO A 23 -3.85 -12.13 -10.94
C PRO A 23 -2.79 -12.73 -11.86
N TYR A 24 -1.60 -13.01 -11.31
CA TYR A 24 -0.41 -13.40 -12.04
C TYR A 24 0.10 -14.76 -11.57
N SER A 25 0.69 -15.52 -12.50
CA SER A 25 1.27 -16.81 -12.17
C SER A 25 2.46 -16.65 -11.23
N GLN A 26 2.48 -17.43 -10.15
CA GLN A 26 3.62 -17.48 -9.25
C GLN A 26 4.84 -18.17 -9.88
N THR A 27 4.62 -19.08 -10.83
CA THR A 27 5.65 -20.02 -11.33
C THR A 27 6.00 -19.83 -12.81
N ALA A 28 5.36 -18.88 -13.49
CA ALA A 28 5.62 -18.57 -14.90
C ALA A 28 6.14 -17.13 -15.05
N PRO A 29 6.90 -16.84 -16.13
CA PRO A 29 7.26 -15.47 -16.48
C PRO A 29 6.03 -14.59 -16.70
N LEU A 30 6.12 -13.32 -16.31
CA LEU A 30 5.02 -12.36 -16.43
C LEU A 30 5.20 -11.43 -17.64
N ASN A 31 4.08 -10.95 -18.18
CA ASN A 31 4.08 -9.89 -19.17
C ASN A 31 4.04 -8.53 -18.46
N PHE A 32 5.19 -7.88 -18.34
CA PHE A 32 5.30 -6.62 -17.59
C PHE A 32 4.58 -5.44 -18.24
N ALA A 33 4.29 -5.48 -19.54
CA ALA A 33 3.42 -4.48 -20.17
C ALA A 33 1.97 -4.60 -19.67
N VAL A 34 1.51 -5.83 -19.35
CA VAL A 34 0.19 -6.06 -18.74
C VAL A 34 0.24 -5.69 -17.25
N VAL A 35 1.32 -6.03 -16.55
CA VAL A 35 1.50 -5.66 -15.13
C VAL A 35 1.48 -4.15 -14.94
N ALA A 36 2.28 -3.41 -15.72
CA ALA A 36 2.35 -1.96 -15.67
C ALA A 36 0.98 -1.31 -15.98
N ARG A 37 0.28 -1.81 -17.00
CA ARG A 37 -1.06 -1.32 -17.35
C ARG A 37 -2.08 -1.54 -16.21
N ASN A 38 -2.05 -2.72 -15.59
CA ASN A 38 -2.94 -3.04 -14.48
C ASN A 38 -2.62 -2.23 -13.22
N PHE A 39 -1.39 -1.76 -13.05
CA PHE A 39 -1.03 -0.87 -11.94
C PHE A 39 -1.74 0.50 -12.05
N ILE A 40 -1.76 1.12 -13.24
CA ILE A 40 -2.46 2.41 -13.47
C ILE A 40 -3.98 2.22 -13.50
N GLY A 41 -4.42 1.22 -14.25
CA GLY A 41 -5.79 1.10 -14.73
C GLY A 41 -6.47 -0.16 -14.22
N ALA A 42 -6.18 -0.57 -12.98
CA ALA A 42 -6.80 -1.74 -12.38
C ALA A 42 -8.33 -1.66 -12.56
N PRO A 43 -8.99 -2.69 -13.13
CA PRO A 43 -10.43 -2.67 -13.33
C PRO A 43 -11.14 -2.51 -11.97
N PRO A 44 -12.41 -2.07 -11.92
CA PRO A 44 -13.16 -2.09 -10.67
C PRO A 44 -13.15 -3.48 -10.02
N VAL A 45 -13.13 -3.52 -8.67
CA VAL A 45 -13.23 -4.79 -7.93
C VAL A 45 -14.58 -5.42 -8.24
N ALA A 46 -14.59 -6.69 -8.64
CA ALA A 46 -15.83 -7.41 -8.97
C ALA A 46 -16.77 -7.48 -7.76
N ASN A 47 -18.09 -7.38 -8.00
CA ASN A 47 -19.10 -7.30 -6.94
C ASN A 47 -19.07 -8.49 -5.97
N ASP A 48 -18.79 -9.70 -6.45
CA ASP A 48 -18.69 -10.91 -5.62
C ASP A 48 -17.48 -10.87 -4.68
N VAL A 49 -16.38 -10.23 -5.11
CA VAL A 49 -15.23 -9.95 -4.24
C VAL A 49 -15.59 -8.88 -3.21
N VAL A 50 -16.27 -7.80 -3.62
CA VAL A 50 -16.74 -6.76 -2.69
C VAL A 50 -17.63 -7.36 -1.61
N GLN A 51 -18.57 -8.25 -1.96
CA GLN A 51 -19.46 -8.91 -1.00
C GLN A 51 -18.73 -9.75 0.05
N LYS A 52 -17.52 -10.24 -0.25
CA LYS A 52 -16.69 -11.02 0.68
C LYS A 52 -15.74 -10.15 1.50
N VAL A 53 -15.19 -9.09 0.90
CA VAL A 53 -14.22 -8.17 1.54
C VAL A 53 -14.92 -7.15 2.44
N TRP A 54 -16.02 -6.56 1.97
CA TRP A 54 -16.69 -5.45 2.65
C TRP A 54 -17.15 -5.78 4.08
N PRO A 55 -17.73 -6.96 4.37
CA PRO A 55 -18.08 -7.34 5.74
C PRO A 55 -16.87 -7.37 6.69
N VAL A 56 -15.67 -7.67 6.18
CA VAL A 56 -14.45 -7.66 6.99
C VAL A 56 -14.02 -6.23 7.31
N LEU A 57 -14.05 -5.34 6.32
CA LEU A 57 -13.75 -3.93 6.54
C LEU A 57 -14.74 -3.30 7.54
N LEU A 58 -16.04 -3.62 7.45
CA LEU A 58 -17.06 -3.19 8.42
C LEU A 58 -16.80 -3.76 9.82
N ALA A 59 -16.44 -5.04 9.93
CA ALA A 59 -16.13 -5.65 11.22
C ALA A 59 -14.90 -5.01 11.86
N LEU A 60 -13.84 -4.76 11.08
CA LEU A 60 -12.64 -4.07 11.55
C LEU A 60 -12.93 -2.61 11.90
N SER A 61 -13.71 -1.87 11.11
CA SER A 61 -14.02 -0.46 11.36
C SER A 61 -14.92 -0.24 12.58
N SER A 62 -15.63 -1.27 13.03
CA SER A 62 -16.40 -1.25 14.28
C SER A 62 -15.54 -1.32 15.53
N LEU A 63 -14.25 -1.63 15.38
CA LEU A 63 -13.25 -1.59 16.45
C LEU A 63 -12.66 -0.18 16.57
N GLY A 64 -12.31 0.24 17.79
CA GLY A 64 -11.35 1.34 17.93
C GLY A 64 -9.94 0.84 17.64
N LEU A 65 -9.02 1.73 17.23
CA LEU A 65 -7.62 1.38 16.96
C LEU A 65 -6.96 0.65 18.14
N ASP A 66 -7.29 1.03 19.38
CA ASP A 66 -6.78 0.38 20.61
C ASP A 66 -7.30 -1.05 20.83
N ASN A 67 -8.32 -1.47 20.07
CA ASN A 67 -8.99 -2.76 20.21
C ASN A 67 -8.73 -3.69 19.01
N ILE A 68 -7.84 -3.31 18.10
CA ILE A 68 -7.46 -4.16 16.97
C ILE A 68 -6.67 -5.37 17.51
N PRO A 69 -7.10 -6.61 17.21
CA PRO A 69 -6.34 -7.78 17.58
C PRO A 69 -5.03 -7.84 16.79
N ASP A 70 -4.04 -8.54 17.32
CA ASP A 70 -2.83 -8.89 16.56
C ASP A 70 -3.23 -9.67 15.29
N LEU A 71 -3.06 -9.00 14.13
CA LEU A 71 -3.44 -9.52 12.84
C LEU A 71 -2.63 -10.77 12.43
N THR A 72 -1.42 -10.95 12.98
CA THR A 72 -0.62 -12.15 12.70
C THR A 72 -1.29 -13.43 13.24
N THR A 73 -2.19 -13.29 14.22
CA THR A 73 -2.93 -14.44 14.78
C THR A 73 -3.99 -15.03 13.83
N PHE A 74 -4.25 -14.39 12.68
CA PHE A 74 -5.12 -14.93 11.62
C PHE A 74 -4.34 -15.74 10.56
N LEU A 75 -3.02 -15.84 10.70
CA LEU A 75 -2.14 -16.55 9.76
C LEU A 75 -1.77 -17.93 10.31
N PRO A 76 -1.35 -18.87 9.44
CA PRO A 76 -0.64 -20.07 9.89
C PRO A 76 0.72 -19.70 10.53
N PRO A 77 1.41 -20.64 11.19
CA PRO A 77 2.77 -20.40 11.69
C PRO A 77 3.71 -19.92 10.57
N ALA A 78 4.68 -19.06 10.89
CA ALA A 78 5.56 -18.45 9.88
C ALA A 78 6.39 -19.48 9.07
N SER A 79 6.66 -20.64 9.66
CA SER A 79 7.31 -21.78 9.00
C SER A 79 6.43 -22.45 7.93
N ASP A 80 5.11 -22.27 7.96
CA ASP A 80 4.16 -22.90 7.05
C ASP A 80 4.36 -22.40 5.60
N PRO A 81 4.38 -23.28 4.59
CA PRO A 81 4.49 -22.89 3.18
C PRO A 81 3.41 -21.91 2.69
N GLU A 82 2.22 -21.94 3.29
CA GLU A 82 1.11 -21.03 2.92
C GLU A 82 1.24 -19.65 3.56
N PHE A 83 2.12 -19.50 4.56
CA PHE A 83 2.28 -18.25 5.32
C PHE A 83 2.56 -17.03 4.42
N PRO A 84 3.54 -17.03 3.48
CA PRO A 84 3.86 -15.83 2.71
C PRO A 84 2.70 -15.33 1.88
N ARG A 85 1.92 -16.25 1.29
CA ARG A 85 0.76 -15.92 0.46
C ARG A 85 -0.41 -15.41 1.30
N GLN A 86 -0.69 -16.05 2.43
CA GLN A 86 -1.74 -15.57 3.34
C GLN A 86 -1.35 -14.23 3.99
N ALA A 87 -0.07 -14.05 4.34
CA ALA A 87 0.44 -12.79 4.88
C ALA A 87 0.27 -11.64 3.87
N LEU A 88 0.60 -11.88 2.60
CA LEU A 88 0.35 -10.96 1.48
C LEU A 88 -1.14 -10.67 1.31
N GLY A 89 -1.99 -11.69 1.34
CA GLY A 89 -3.45 -11.52 1.24
C GLY A 89 -4.03 -10.65 2.35
N LEU A 90 -3.56 -10.83 3.58
CA LEU A 90 -3.99 -10.01 4.71
C LEU A 90 -3.47 -8.57 4.60
N GLN A 91 -2.22 -8.38 4.15
CA GLN A 91 -1.68 -7.04 3.88
C GLN A 91 -2.52 -6.31 2.84
N LEU A 92 -2.82 -6.97 1.71
CA LEU A 92 -3.65 -6.42 0.64
C LEU A 92 -5.08 -6.12 1.09
N LEU A 93 -5.64 -6.93 2.01
CA LEU A 93 -6.96 -6.73 2.57
C LEU A 93 -7.06 -5.44 3.40
N VAL A 94 -6.02 -5.10 4.16
CA VAL A 94 -6.02 -3.90 5.02
C VAL A 94 -5.36 -2.69 4.38
N ASP A 95 -4.52 -2.88 3.35
CA ASP A 95 -3.84 -1.78 2.66
C ASP A 95 -4.54 -1.42 1.34
N GLN A 96 -4.69 -2.38 0.42
CA GLN A 96 -5.11 -2.10 -0.95
C GLN A 96 -6.63 -2.11 -1.12
N MET A 97 -7.35 -3.01 -0.45
CA MET A 97 -8.81 -3.06 -0.57
C MET A 97 -9.49 -1.75 -0.10
N PRO A 98 -9.10 -1.11 1.03
CA PRO A 98 -9.65 0.18 1.41
C PRO A 98 -9.43 1.26 0.34
N ARG A 99 -8.23 1.36 -0.25
CA ARG A 99 -7.92 2.31 -1.34
C ARG A 99 -8.83 2.12 -2.56
N ARG A 100 -9.17 0.87 -2.87
CA ARG A 100 -10.05 0.53 -4.00
C ARG A 100 -11.54 0.74 -3.68
N LEU A 101 -11.95 0.53 -2.43
CA LEU A 101 -13.36 0.44 -2.03
C LEU A 101 -13.91 1.65 -1.29
N CYS A 102 -13.06 2.45 -0.64
CA CYS A 102 -13.43 3.63 0.14
C CYS A 102 -13.27 4.89 -0.72
N LYS A 103 -14.35 5.62 -0.94
CA LYS A 103 -14.40 6.84 -1.76
C LYS A 103 -15.09 7.97 -1.00
N GLY A 104 -14.87 9.21 -1.44
CA GLY A 104 -15.47 10.38 -0.79
C GLY A 104 -15.11 10.45 0.69
N ILE A 105 -16.13 10.54 1.55
CA ILE A 105 -15.92 10.59 3.00
C ILE A 105 -15.28 9.30 3.56
N ASP A 106 -15.53 8.14 2.95
CA ASP A 106 -14.99 6.87 3.41
C ASP A 106 -13.47 6.80 3.24
N THR A 107 -12.86 7.65 2.40
CA THR A 107 -11.41 7.72 2.24
C THR A 107 -10.69 8.10 3.54
N ARG A 108 -11.39 8.67 4.54
CA ARG A 108 -10.90 8.81 5.92
C ARG A 108 -10.53 7.46 6.54
N TRP A 109 -11.34 6.43 6.33
CA TRP A 109 -11.06 5.07 6.83
C TRP A 109 -9.81 4.48 6.22
N THR A 110 -9.51 4.78 4.95
CA THR A 110 -8.25 4.34 4.35
C THR A 110 -7.06 5.01 5.05
N ASN A 111 -7.03 6.35 5.08
CA ASN A 111 -5.84 7.09 5.49
C ASN A 111 -5.62 7.13 7.01
N ALA A 112 -6.69 7.25 7.80
CA ALA A 112 -6.60 7.50 9.23
C ALA A 112 -6.95 6.28 10.11
N TYR A 113 -7.29 5.14 9.50
CA TYR A 113 -7.62 3.91 10.22
C TYR A 113 -6.90 2.69 9.66
N PHE A 114 -7.22 2.29 8.42
CA PHE A 114 -6.65 1.09 7.82
C PHE A 114 -5.15 1.19 7.55
N ASP A 115 -4.64 2.37 7.18
CA ASP A 115 -3.19 2.59 7.04
C ASP A 115 -2.43 2.40 8.35
N VAL A 116 -3.02 2.79 9.48
CA VAL A 116 -2.41 2.62 10.80
C VAL A 116 -2.28 1.12 11.12
N ILE A 117 -3.35 0.36 10.91
CA ILE A 117 -3.39 -1.09 11.12
C ILE A 117 -2.46 -1.81 10.13
N SER A 118 -2.48 -1.40 8.87
CA SER A 118 -1.65 -1.91 7.78
C SER A 118 -0.17 -1.79 8.12
N LEU A 119 0.26 -0.63 8.63
CA LEU A 119 1.63 -0.39 9.05
C LEU A 119 2.02 -1.25 10.27
N GLN A 120 1.17 -1.30 11.31
CA GLN A 120 1.44 -2.11 12.50
C GLN A 120 1.66 -3.59 12.13
N TYR A 121 0.80 -4.11 11.25
CA TYR A 121 0.92 -5.46 10.74
C TYR A 121 2.19 -5.66 9.89
N ALA A 122 2.51 -4.73 8.98
CA ALA A 122 3.74 -4.79 8.19
C ALA A 122 5.00 -4.77 9.05
N GLN A 123 5.01 -3.98 10.14
CA GLN A 123 6.10 -3.97 11.12
C GLN A 123 6.24 -5.30 11.87
N ALA A 124 5.11 -5.94 12.23
CA ALA A 124 5.14 -7.27 12.84
C ALA A 124 5.74 -8.32 11.90
N LEU A 125 5.42 -8.25 10.60
CA LEU A 125 6.02 -9.13 9.59
C LEU A 125 7.51 -8.85 9.36
N ASP A 126 7.93 -7.58 9.35
CA ASP A 126 9.35 -7.19 9.18
C ASP A 126 10.21 -7.51 10.40
N ALA A 127 9.59 -7.66 11.58
CA ALA A 127 10.25 -8.09 12.81
C ALA A 127 10.53 -9.60 12.88
N LEU A 128 9.98 -10.40 11.96
CA LEU A 128 10.25 -11.83 11.90
C LEU A 128 11.73 -12.12 11.58
N PRO A 129 12.25 -13.31 11.97
CA PRO A 129 13.55 -13.78 11.51
C PRO A 129 13.65 -13.72 9.98
N GLU A 130 14.82 -13.38 9.44
CA GLU A 130 15.01 -13.15 8.00
C GLU A 130 14.52 -14.30 7.09
N ALA A 131 14.65 -15.54 7.56
CA ALA A 131 14.18 -16.74 6.85
C ALA A 131 12.64 -16.88 6.81
N GLU A 132 11.94 -16.21 7.73
CA GLU A 132 10.48 -16.27 7.90
C GLU A 132 9.77 -15.02 7.34
N LYS A 133 10.51 -13.96 7.02
CA LYS A 133 9.93 -12.72 6.48
C LYS A 133 9.20 -12.98 5.16
N PRO A 134 7.91 -12.63 5.06
CA PRO A 134 7.13 -12.91 3.86
C PRO A 134 7.55 -12.04 2.67
N HIS A 135 8.36 -10.99 2.84
CA HIS A 135 8.90 -10.20 1.73
C HIS A 135 10.30 -10.66 1.28
N SER A 136 10.91 -11.65 1.94
CA SER A 136 12.24 -12.17 1.59
C SER A 136 12.23 -12.97 0.29
N TRP A 137 13.20 -12.74 -0.59
CA TRP A 137 13.34 -13.52 -1.84
C TRP A 137 13.59 -14.99 -1.57
N ALA A 138 14.41 -15.31 -0.56
CA ALA A 138 14.75 -16.69 -0.21
C ALA A 138 13.48 -17.51 0.05
N ARG A 139 12.53 -16.93 0.79
CA ARG A 139 11.26 -17.58 1.14
C ARG A 139 10.42 -17.92 -0.08
N TRP A 140 10.24 -16.98 -1.00
CA TRP A 140 9.46 -17.21 -2.22
C TRP A 140 10.15 -18.15 -3.20
N LYS A 141 11.48 -18.08 -3.31
CA LYS A 141 12.28 -18.96 -4.16
C LYS A 141 12.17 -20.42 -3.72
N GLU A 142 12.20 -20.71 -2.41
CA GLU A 142 12.00 -22.05 -1.86
C GLU A 142 10.63 -22.64 -2.24
N LEU A 143 9.61 -21.77 -2.33
CA LEU A 143 8.25 -22.12 -2.75
C LEU A 143 8.09 -22.18 -4.29
N GLY A 144 9.19 -22.10 -5.04
CA GLY A 144 9.19 -22.21 -6.50
C GLY A 144 8.66 -20.97 -7.23
N ALA A 145 8.56 -19.82 -6.55
CA ALA A 145 8.13 -18.59 -7.20
C ALA A 145 9.20 -18.04 -8.17
N THR A 146 8.75 -17.39 -9.24
CA THR A 146 9.62 -16.61 -10.12
C THR A 146 10.03 -15.30 -9.46
N LEU A 147 11.16 -14.74 -9.92
CA LEU A 147 11.58 -13.40 -9.52
C LEU A 147 10.51 -12.36 -9.89
N ASP A 148 9.86 -12.56 -11.04
CA ASP A 148 8.76 -11.73 -11.52
C ASP A 148 7.63 -11.63 -10.49
N TYR A 149 7.11 -12.77 -10.03
CA TYR A 149 6.04 -12.77 -9.04
C TYR A 149 6.48 -12.16 -7.71
N TRP A 150 7.70 -12.49 -7.26
CA TRP A 150 8.24 -11.96 -6.01
C TRP A 150 8.33 -10.43 -6.01
N VAL A 151 8.76 -9.78 -7.10
CA VAL A 151 8.80 -8.31 -7.15
C VAL A 151 7.41 -7.71 -6.95
N ILE A 152 6.37 -8.31 -7.54
CA ILE A 152 4.99 -7.83 -7.38
C ILE A 152 4.51 -8.05 -5.94
N ALA A 153 4.70 -9.24 -5.39
CA ALA A 153 4.33 -9.55 -4.01
C ALA A 153 5.05 -8.65 -3.00
N ARG A 154 6.37 -8.49 -3.16
CA ARG A 154 7.21 -7.65 -2.29
C ARG A 154 6.79 -6.19 -2.32
N THR A 155 6.46 -5.66 -3.50
CA THR A 155 5.96 -4.28 -3.65
C THR A 155 4.81 -4.02 -2.67
N TRP A 156 3.82 -4.91 -2.62
CA TRP A 156 2.63 -4.72 -1.79
C TRP A 156 2.85 -5.07 -0.32
N LEU A 157 3.81 -5.94 0.01
CA LEU A 157 4.23 -6.16 1.40
C LEU A 157 5.00 -4.98 1.98
N VAL A 158 5.69 -4.20 1.15
CA VAL A 158 6.49 -3.03 1.55
C VAL A 158 5.70 -1.73 1.48
N ALA A 159 4.68 -1.64 0.62
CA ALA A 159 3.85 -0.45 0.44
C ALA A 159 3.36 0.23 1.73
N PRO A 160 2.98 -0.48 2.82
CA PRO A 160 2.56 0.15 4.07
C PRO A 160 3.61 1.07 4.70
N PHE A 161 4.90 0.75 4.56
CA PHE A 161 5.99 1.61 5.04
C PHE A 161 6.06 2.91 4.25
N VAL A 162 5.80 2.85 2.94
CA VAL A 162 5.77 4.02 2.06
C VAL A 162 4.51 4.85 2.31
N HIS A 163 3.36 4.19 2.52
CA HIS A 163 2.11 4.86 2.84
C HIS A 163 2.09 5.53 4.22
N ALA A 164 3.03 5.21 5.10
CA ALA A 164 3.06 5.75 6.44
C ALA A 164 3.20 7.27 6.47
N ASP A 165 2.36 7.91 7.28
CA ASP A 165 2.35 9.36 7.50
C ASP A 165 3.37 9.75 8.61
N GLN A 166 4.58 9.18 8.57
CA GLN A 166 5.58 9.29 9.64
C GLN A 166 7.01 9.26 9.11
N VAL A 167 7.79 10.32 9.35
CA VAL A 167 9.19 10.47 8.89
C VAL A 167 10.06 9.25 9.24
N LEU A 168 9.99 8.77 10.50
CA LEU A 168 10.85 7.68 10.97
C LEU A 168 10.62 6.35 10.23
N ILE A 169 9.44 6.16 9.65
CA ILE A 169 9.09 4.95 8.90
C ILE A 169 9.69 4.99 7.49
N HIS A 170 9.87 6.17 6.92
CA HIS A 170 10.39 6.35 5.56
C HIS A 170 11.86 5.94 5.40
N GLU A 171 12.65 5.97 6.47
CA GLU A 171 14.01 5.40 6.45
C GLU A 171 13.97 3.88 6.20
N ARG A 172 13.03 3.17 6.85
CA ARG A 172 12.85 1.73 6.62
C ARG A 172 12.26 1.47 5.22
N ALA A 173 11.33 2.32 4.76
CA ALA A 173 10.77 2.23 3.41
C ALA A 173 11.85 2.37 2.32
N ALA A 174 12.76 3.34 2.47
CA ALA A 174 13.88 3.56 1.56
C ALA A 174 14.87 2.39 1.56
N ALA A 175 15.13 1.79 2.73
CA ALA A 175 15.96 0.60 2.85
C ALA A 175 15.33 -0.62 2.16
N LEU A 176 14.04 -0.89 2.40
CA LEU A 176 13.31 -2.00 1.75
C LEU A 176 13.24 -1.85 0.23
N THR A 177 13.09 -0.60 -0.26
CA THR A 177 13.15 -0.25 -1.68
C THR A 177 14.53 -0.53 -2.27
N GLU A 178 15.61 -0.10 -1.60
CA GLU A 178 16.98 -0.36 -2.04
C GLU A 178 17.34 -1.85 -2.03
N GLU A 179 16.85 -2.61 -1.03
CA GLU A 179 17.01 -4.07 -0.99
C GLU A 179 16.38 -4.75 -2.21
N THR A 180 15.18 -4.32 -2.62
CA THR A 180 14.49 -4.82 -3.83
C THR A 180 15.32 -4.54 -5.08
N ARG A 181 15.76 -3.29 -5.22
CA ARG A 181 16.59 -2.82 -6.34
C ARG A 181 17.86 -3.67 -6.48
N ARG A 182 18.62 -3.82 -5.39
CA ARG A 182 19.87 -4.61 -5.39
C ARG A 182 19.66 -6.08 -5.76
N HIS A 183 18.58 -6.69 -5.26
CA HIS A 183 18.27 -8.07 -5.60
C HIS A 183 18.02 -8.24 -7.11
N VAL A 184 17.25 -7.35 -7.73
CA VAL A 184 16.96 -7.43 -9.17
C VAL A 184 18.21 -7.12 -9.99
N GLU A 185 19.01 -6.12 -9.63
CA GLU A 185 20.30 -5.84 -10.27
C GLU A 185 21.23 -7.06 -10.25
N GLN A 186 21.37 -7.70 -9.08
CA GLN A 186 22.22 -8.88 -8.92
C GLN A 186 21.69 -10.08 -9.71
N ALA A 187 20.38 -10.36 -9.63
CA ALA A 187 19.78 -11.52 -10.27
C ALA A 187 19.78 -11.39 -11.80
N THR A 188 19.62 -10.18 -12.33
CA THR A 188 19.52 -9.91 -13.77
C THR A 188 20.83 -9.42 -14.39
N ARG A 189 21.86 -9.14 -13.59
CA ARG A 189 23.14 -8.52 -14.00
C ARG A 189 22.93 -7.21 -14.75
N THR A 190 22.03 -6.39 -14.25
CA THR A 190 21.75 -5.05 -14.78
C THR A 190 21.99 -4.00 -13.69
N THR A 191 21.91 -2.72 -14.06
CA THR A 191 22.02 -1.60 -13.12
C THR A 191 20.79 -0.72 -13.29
N ASP A 192 20.21 -0.27 -12.17
CA ASP A 192 19.07 0.63 -12.19
C ASP A 192 19.48 1.97 -12.85
N PRO A 193 18.82 2.37 -13.96
CA PRO A 193 19.14 3.63 -14.65
C PRO A 193 18.88 4.88 -13.79
N TYR A 194 18.03 4.79 -12.77
CA TYR A 194 17.73 5.88 -11.85
C TYR A 194 18.79 6.05 -10.75
N ARG A 195 19.79 5.16 -10.62
CA ARG A 195 20.83 5.28 -9.58
C ARG A 195 21.52 6.65 -9.58
N ALA A 196 21.92 7.13 -10.76
CA ALA A 196 22.62 8.42 -10.90
C ALA A 196 21.74 9.63 -10.54
N GLN A 197 20.42 9.46 -10.57
CA GLN A 197 19.43 10.51 -10.29
C GLN A 197 18.80 10.35 -8.90
N ARG A 198 19.15 9.29 -8.15
CA ARG A 198 18.45 8.93 -6.93
C ARG A 198 18.49 10.03 -5.87
N ASP A 199 19.61 10.73 -5.73
CA ASP A 199 19.72 11.85 -4.78
C ASP A 199 18.79 13.01 -5.16
N ALA A 200 18.64 13.28 -6.47
CA ALA A 200 17.70 14.28 -6.95
C ALA A 200 16.24 13.85 -6.73
N ILE A 201 15.93 12.57 -7.00
CA ILE A 201 14.61 11.96 -6.73
C ILE A 201 14.26 12.06 -5.25
N LEU A 202 15.21 11.74 -4.36
CA LEU A 202 15.06 11.82 -2.90
C LEU A 202 15.10 13.25 -2.34
N SER A 203 15.19 14.26 -3.20
CA SER A 203 15.10 15.68 -2.82
C SER A 203 13.90 16.39 -3.46
N ASP A 204 13.16 15.73 -4.36
CA ASP A 204 12.10 16.34 -5.14
C ASP A 204 10.72 16.15 -4.51
N VAL A 205 10.28 17.17 -3.79
CA VAL A 205 8.98 17.22 -3.10
C VAL A 205 7.77 17.21 -4.06
N TYR A 206 7.99 17.47 -5.35
CA TYR A 206 6.95 17.44 -6.38
C TYR A 206 7.04 16.21 -7.28
N GLY A 207 8.02 15.33 -7.05
CA GLY A 207 8.28 14.16 -7.89
C GLY A 207 7.10 13.20 -7.92
N PHE A 208 6.54 12.87 -6.75
CA PHE A 208 5.49 11.85 -6.65
C PHE A 208 4.22 12.19 -7.45
N PRO A 209 3.60 13.38 -7.30
CA PRO A 209 2.46 13.78 -8.15
C PRO A 209 2.74 13.67 -9.65
N ARG A 210 3.93 14.08 -10.10
CA ARG A 210 4.31 14.02 -11.52
C ARG A 210 4.42 12.58 -12.01
N VAL A 211 5.16 11.73 -11.28
CA VAL A 211 5.36 10.33 -11.67
C VAL A 211 4.04 9.55 -11.65
N VAL A 212 3.15 9.82 -10.70
CA VAL A 212 1.81 9.21 -10.67
C VAL A 212 0.97 9.65 -11.87
N ALA A 213 1.01 10.93 -12.25
CA ALA A 213 0.28 11.45 -13.40
C ALA A 213 0.82 10.89 -14.73
N GLU A 214 2.14 10.72 -14.85
CA GLU A 214 2.80 10.12 -16.02
C GLU A 214 2.53 8.61 -16.12
N GLY A 215 2.50 7.91 -14.98
CA GLY A 215 2.40 6.46 -14.90
C GLY A 215 3.70 5.72 -15.31
N PRO A 216 3.70 4.37 -15.28
CA PRO A 216 4.77 3.56 -15.83
C PRO A 216 4.95 3.88 -17.32
N PRO A 217 6.18 4.18 -17.74
CA PRO A 217 6.48 4.45 -19.14
C PRO A 217 6.09 3.28 -20.07
N GLU A 218 5.73 3.59 -21.32
CA GLU A 218 5.34 2.57 -22.32
C GLU A 218 6.43 1.52 -22.61
N TRP A 219 7.69 1.87 -22.38
CA TRP A 219 8.83 0.96 -22.53
C TRP A 219 8.98 -0.03 -21.37
N VAL A 220 8.17 0.07 -20.32
CA VAL A 220 8.15 -0.89 -19.21
C VAL A 220 7.57 -2.23 -19.69
N VAL A 221 8.44 -3.08 -20.22
CA VAL A 221 8.08 -4.39 -20.79
C VAL A 221 8.86 -5.54 -20.17
N THR A 222 9.92 -5.26 -19.40
CA THR A 222 10.70 -6.26 -18.67
C THR A 222 10.52 -6.14 -17.16
N LEU A 223 10.93 -7.19 -16.44
CA LEU A 223 11.03 -7.19 -14.98
C LEU A 223 11.86 -6.01 -14.47
N GLN A 224 13.02 -5.77 -15.09
CA GLN A 224 13.98 -4.74 -14.70
C GLN A 224 13.36 -3.35 -14.85
N ASP A 225 12.77 -3.08 -16.02
CA ASP A 225 12.12 -1.79 -16.30
C ASP A 225 11.04 -1.49 -15.26
N TYR A 226 10.18 -2.47 -14.98
CA TYR A 226 9.11 -2.33 -14.00
C TYR A 226 9.67 -2.12 -12.59
N THR A 227 10.64 -2.94 -12.19
CA THR A 227 11.24 -2.86 -10.85
C THR A 227 11.88 -1.49 -10.63
N TYR A 228 12.68 -1.02 -11.58
CA TYR A 228 13.43 0.24 -11.45
C TYR A 228 12.49 1.44 -11.44
N TRP A 229 11.48 1.45 -12.31
CA TRP A 229 10.44 2.47 -12.25
C TRP A 229 9.65 2.43 -10.93
N MET A 230 9.24 1.25 -10.46
CA MET A 230 8.55 1.11 -9.18
C MET A 230 9.41 1.56 -8.00
N CYS A 231 10.69 1.21 -7.97
CA CYS A 231 11.59 1.64 -6.90
C CYS A 231 11.82 3.16 -6.93
N MET A 232 11.91 3.77 -8.11
CA MET A 232 11.93 5.22 -8.27
C MET A 232 10.64 5.85 -7.74
N LEU A 233 9.46 5.32 -8.11
CA LEU A 233 8.17 5.78 -7.61
C LEU A 233 8.10 5.69 -6.07
N MET A 234 8.55 4.58 -5.47
CA MET A 234 8.59 4.45 -4.01
C MET A 234 9.51 5.51 -3.37
N ASP A 235 10.69 5.77 -3.94
CA ASP A 235 11.61 6.81 -3.45
C ASP A 235 10.97 8.22 -3.51
N THR A 236 10.11 8.53 -4.50
CA THR A 236 9.47 9.87 -4.62
C THR A 236 8.52 10.25 -3.46
N HIS A 237 8.13 9.29 -2.63
CA HIS A 237 7.24 9.55 -1.49
C HIS A 237 7.97 10.24 -0.33
N LYS A 238 9.22 9.84 -0.08
CA LYS A 238 10.02 10.29 1.07
C LYS A 238 10.20 11.82 1.14
N PRO A 239 10.51 12.54 0.04
CA PRO A 239 10.71 13.99 0.08
C PRO A 239 9.52 14.78 0.64
N ILE A 240 8.29 14.32 0.37
CA ILE A 240 7.08 14.98 0.88
C ILE A 240 7.04 14.89 2.40
N VAL A 241 7.22 13.68 2.94
CA VAL A 241 7.18 13.43 4.38
C VAL A 241 8.38 14.05 5.08
N ASP A 242 9.56 14.06 4.47
CA ASP A 242 10.75 14.73 5.00
C ASP A 242 10.54 16.25 5.14
N LYS A 243 9.87 16.89 4.17
CA LYS A 243 9.60 18.33 4.22
C LYS A 243 8.51 18.68 5.23
N PHE A 244 7.37 18.01 5.17
CA PHE A 244 6.16 18.42 5.90
C PHE A 244 5.92 17.63 7.19
N GLY A 245 6.69 16.57 7.45
CA GLY A 245 6.47 15.63 8.55
C GLY A 245 5.34 14.61 8.29
N SER A 246 4.51 14.86 7.27
CA SER A 246 3.37 14.07 6.83
C SER A 246 3.06 14.34 5.35
N TYR A 247 2.10 13.62 4.78
CA TYR A 247 1.53 13.91 3.47
C TYR A 247 0.46 15.02 3.59
N PRO A 248 0.62 16.17 2.88
CA PRO A 248 -0.35 17.26 2.94
C PRO A 248 -1.77 16.82 2.56
N TYR A 249 -1.90 15.99 1.53
CA TYR A 249 -3.19 15.44 1.08
C TYR A 249 -3.90 14.54 2.09
N ARG A 250 -3.28 14.24 3.24
CA ARG A 250 -3.90 13.50 4.34
C ARG A 250 -4.44 14.39 5.46
N ASN A 251 -4.07 15.67 5.50
CA ASN A 251 -4.37 16.58 6.61
C ASN A 251 -5.84 16.54 7.04
N ALA A 252 -6.75 16.74 6.08
CA ALA A 252 -8.19 16.73 6.36
C ALA A 252 -8.71 15.41 6.98
N TYR A 253 -8.14 14.26 6.61
CA TYR A 253 -8.58 12.96 7.16
C TYR A 253 -8.19 12.78 8.64
N PHE A 254 -7.09 13.43 9.05
CA PHE A 254 -6.64 13.51 10.44
C PHE A 254 -7.19 14.72 11.20
N GLY A 255 -7.99 15.57 10.55
CA GLY A 255 -8.50 16.80 11.15
C GLY A 255 -7.43 17.89 11.35
N ARG A 256 -6.35 17.85 10.55
CA ARG A 256 -5.32 18.89 10.50
C ARG A 256 -5.70 19.94 9.45
N ASP A 257 -5.33 21.18 9.73
CA ASP A 257 -5.39 22.27 8.76
C ASP A 257 -4.12 22.28 7.89
N ASP A 258 -4.26 22.73 6.64
CA ASP A 258 -3.13 22.90 5.73
C ASP A 258 -2.34 24.18 6.10
N THR A 259 -1.01 24.06 6.21
CA THR A 259 -0.12 25.20 6.42
C THR A 259 0.04 26.01 5.12
N PRO A 260 0.54 27.28 5.18
CA PRO A 260 0.79 28.06 3.96
C PRO A 260 1.73 27.38 2.95
N GLU A 261 2.74 26.65 3.42
CA GLU A 261 3.66 25.90 2.53
C GLU A 261 2.99 24.68 1.89
N GLU A 262 2.05 24.05 2.58
CA GLU A 262 1.25 22.94 2.05
C GLU A 262 0.21 23.42 1.03
N GLU A 263 -0.39 24.60 1.24
CA GLU A 263 -1.26 25.24 0.25
C GLU A 263 -0.50 25.56 -1.05
N GLU A 264 0.72 26.12 -0.96
CA GLU A 264 1.59 26.34 -2.12
C GLU A 264 1.94 25.01 -2.82
N TRP A 265 2.14 23.93 -2.05
CA TRP A 265 2.37 22.60 -2.61
C TRP A 265 1.15 22.09 -3.38
N PHE A 266 -0.06 22.27 -2.87
CA PHE A 266 -1.28 21.93 -3.60
C PHE A 266 -1.45 22.75 -4.88
N GLU A 267 -1.22 24.06 -4.83
CA GLU A 267 -1.27 24.91 -6.03
C GLU A 267 -0.29 24.42 -7.10
N THR A 268 0.93 24.10 -6.70
CA THR A 268 1.99 23.60 -7.61
C THR A 268 1.67 22.23 -8.20
N THR A 269 0.96 21.39 -7.44
CA THR A 269 0.65 20.00 -7.81
C THR A 269 -0.76 19.83 -8.39
N ASN A 270 -1.47 20.93 -8.65
CA ASN A 270 -2.85 20.95 -9.11
C ASN A 270 -3.79 20.15 -8.17
N ASP A 271 -3.74 20.46 -6.88
CA ASP A 271 -4.53 19.82 -5.81
C ASP A 271 -4.36 18.28 -5.78
N PHE A 272 -3.15 17.78 -6.02
CA PHE A 272 -2.90 16.34 -6.10
C PHE A 272 -3.42 15.59 -4.86
N ALA A 273 -4.30 14.62 -5.10
CA ALA A 273 -4.96 13.78 -4.10
C ALA A 273 -5.69 14.56 -2.98
N ARG A 274 -5.88 15.87 -3.11
CA ARG A 274 -6.57 16.70 -2.12
C ARG A 274 -8.04 16.30 -2.08
N PRO A 275 -8.63 16.05 -0.89
CA PRO A 275 -10.05 15.76 -0.80
C PRO A 275 -10.87 16.95 -1.30
N SER A 276 -12.02 16.68 -1.93
CA SER A 276 -12.91 17.75 -2.38
C SER A 276 -13.31 18.67 -1.23
N ARG A 277 -13.66 19.92 -1.54
CA ARG A 277 -14.11 20.90 -0.55
C ARG A 277 -15.24 20.35 0.34
N ASP A 278 -16.24 19.72 -0.26
CA ASP A 278 -17.39 19.15 0.47
C ASP A 278 -16.95 18.06 1.45
N VAL A 279 -16.03 17.18 1.02
CA VAL A 279 -15.45 16.14 1.89
C VAL A 279 -14.67 16.79 3.03
N ARG A 280 -13.83 17.80 2.77
CA ARG A 280 -13.09 18.51 3.83
C ARG A 280 -14.01 19.21 4.82
N GLU A 281 -15.05 19.89 4.35
CA GLU A 281 -16.04 20.55 5.22
C GLU A 281 -16.83 19.54 6.07
N ARG A 282 -17.15 18.36 5.51
CA ARG A 282 -17.75 17.26 6.29
C ARG A 282 -16.79 16.69 7.33
N LEU A 283 -15.54 16.42 6.95
CA LEU A 283 -14.50 15.93 7.87
C LEU A 283 -14.27 16.89 9.04
N ARG A 284 -14.21 18.19 8.77
CA ARG A 284 -14.08 19.22 9.82
C ARG A 284 -15.25 19.17 10.80
N ARG A 285 -16.49 19.08 10.31
CA ARG A 285 -17.69 18.95 11.16
C ARG A 285 -17.66 17.69 12.02
N ASP A 286 -17.26 16.56 11.44
CA ASP A 286 -17.09 15.29 12.16
C ASP A 286 -16.07 15.44 13.30
N VAL A 287 -14.90 16.03 13.02
CA VAL A 287 -13.84 16.26 14.02
C VAL A 287 -14.33 17.18 15.13
N GLU A 288 -14.96 18.31 14.80
CA GLU A 288 -15.51 19.26 15.77
C GLU A 288 -16.59 18.65 16.65
N ALA A 289 -17.41 17.75 16.11
CA ALA A 289 -18.45 17.05 16.84
C ALA A 289 -17.93 15.84 17.64
N GLY A 290 -16.66 15.46 17.49
CA GLY A 290 -16.13 14.22 18.07
C GLY A 290 -16.77 12.97 17.45
N VAL A 291 -17.25 13.06 16.21
CA VAL A 291 -17.93 12.00 15.48
C VAL A 291 -17.01 11.43 14.41
N TRP A 292 -17.11 10.13 14.19
CA TRP A 292 -16.51 9.47 13.04
C TRP A 292 -17.62 8.90 12.16
N THR A 293 -17.82 9.48 10.97
CA THR A 293 -18.78 8.94 10.00
C THR A 293 -18.53 7.44 9.77
N ALA A 294 -19.57 6.63 9.97
CA ALA A 294 -19.48 5.18 9.81
C ALA A 294 -19.05 4.78 8.40
N LEU A 295 -18.23 3.75 8.28
CA LEU A 295 -17.76 3.21 7.00
C LEU A 295 -18.95 2.79 6.13
N GLY A 296 -19.01 3.29 4.91
CA GLY A 296 -20.08 3.01 3.95
C GLY A 296 -21.13 4.11 3.85
N ALA A 297 -21.11 5.10 4.74
CA ALA A 297 -22.00 6.26 4.64
C ALA A 297 -21.70 7.10 3.38
N GLY A 298 -20.50 6.96 2.79
CA GLY A 298 -20.16 7.57 1.50
C GLY A 298 -20.62 6.79 0.27
N ARG A 299 -21.20 5.59 0.44
CA ARG A 299 -21.73 4.76 -0.66
C ARG A 299 -23.21 4.98 -0.95
N GLU A 300 -23.91 5.71 -0.08
CA GLU A 300 -25.32 6.04 -0.22
C GLU A 300 -25.54 7.40 -0.93
N GLU A 301 -24.46 8.10 -1.30
CA GLU A 301 -24.45 9.35 -2.06
C GLU A 301 -24.24 9.11 -3.56
#